data_AF-A0A2D9QQ21-F1
#
_entry.id   AF-A0A2D9QQ21-F1
#
_cell.length_a   1.000
_cell.length_b   1.000
_cell.length_c   1.000
_cell.angle_alpha   90.00
_cell.angle_beta   90.00
_cell.angle_gamma   90.00
#
_symmetry.space_group_name_H-M   'P 1'
#
loop_
_entity.id
_entity.type
_entity.pdbx_description
1 polymer ?
#
loop_
_entity_poly.entity_id
_entity_poly.type
_entity_poly.pdbx_seq_one_letter_code
_entity_poly.pdbx_strand_id
1 'polypeptide(L)'
;MSSVRRRMRYNRRWLERRTDQAIIPLEIQEHIGISNIRGEVLIVSRDSRQQRRIKELLRSENHRFDVAWDSDEAIGFLKLGKYRLVILDRINERRRRVFYYLRRYLKHIKVISIVNENRLANDSMKYGGYSFLLHRDFDLEQLRTCLISSLRLHHPVCRLLKNGETCNRSCINSYMTEENYTELEALDPNAAMPEPTDTEVPLDTMAPPPEDFFQGLG
;
A
#
# COMPACT_ATOMS: atom_id res chain seq x y z
N MET A 1 -8.57 -26.76 -30.33
CA MET A 1 -7.09 -26.92 -30.13
C MET A 1 -6.35 -25.63 -29.71
N SER A 2 -6.99 -24.45 -29.62
CA SER A 2 -6.33 -23.18 -29.30
C SER A 2 -6.14 -22.90 -27.79
N SER A 3 -7.00 -23.44 -26.92
CA SER A 3 -6.94 -23.19 -25.47
C SER A 3 -5.76 -23.88 -24.78
N VAL A 4 -5.43 -25.12 -25.16
CA VAL A 4 -4.31 -25.90 -24.61
C VAL A 4 -2.97 -25.21 -24.90
N ARG A 5 -2.75 -24.75 -26.14
CA ARG A 5 -1.52 -24.01 -26.52
C ARG A 5 -1.41 -22.66 -25.82
N ARG A 6 -2.52 -21.98 -25.51
CA ARG A 6 -2.51 -20.74 -24.71
C ARG A 6 -2.17 -21.05 -23.25
N ARG A 7 -2.76 -22.09 -22.67
CA ARG A 7 -2.50 -22.53 -21.29
C ARG A 7 -1.06 -23.00 -21.09
N MET A 8 -0.50 -23.76 -22.03
CA MET A 8 0.92 -24.16 -22.01
C MET A 8 1.86 -22.94 -22.08
N ARG A 9 1.60 -21.97 -22.97
CA ARG A 9 2.38 -20.73 -23.05
C ARG A 9 2.31 -19.91 -21.77
N TYR A 10 1.12 -19.82 -21.15
CA TYR A 10 0.95 -19.16 -19.87
C TYR A 10 1.75 -19.85 -18.76
N ASN A 11 1.59 -21.17 -18.61
CA ASN A 11 2.27 -21.96 -17.59
C ASN A 11 3.79 -21.90 -17.73
N ARG A 12 4.31 -21.98 -18.97
CA ARG A 12 5.74 -21.84 -19.24
C ARG A 12 6.26 -20.47 -18.80
N ARG A 13 5.62 -19.38 -19.23
CA ARG A 13 6.00 -18.01 -18.82
C ARG A 13 5.88 -17.80 -17.32
N TRP A 14 4.91 -18.44 -16.66
CA TRP A 14 4.75 -18.38 -15.22
C TRP A 14 5.88 -19.11 -14.50
N LEU A 15 6.28 -20.28 -14.99
CA LEU A 15 7.39 -21.06 -14.44
C LEU A 15 8.72 -20.32 -14.63
N GLU A 16 9.02 -19.85 -15.85
CA GLU A 16 10.20 -19.04 -16.17
C GLU A 16 10.32 -17.87 -15.19
N ARG A 17 9.24 -17.08 -15.03
CA ARG A 17 9.23 -15.97 -14.05
C ARG A 17 9.46 -16.42 -12.61
N ARG A 18 8.93 -17.57 -12.18
CA ARG A 18 9.15 -18.06 -10.81
C ARG A 18 10.60 -18.45 -10.60
N THR A 19 11.22 -19.08 -11.59
CA THR A 19 12.64 -19.41 -11.57
C THR A 19 13.48 -18.15 -11.51
N ASP A 20 13.23 -17.17 -12.38
CA ASP A 20 13.93 -15.87 -12.37
C ASP A 20 13.79 -15.19 -10.98
N GLN A 21 12.57 -15.16 -10.42
CA GLN A 21 12.32 -14.60 -9.09
C GLN A 21 12.95 -15.37 -7.92
N ALA A 22 13.27 -16.65 -8.11
CA ALA A 22 13.97 -17.47 -7.12
C ALA A 22 15.48 -17.26 -7.20
N ILE A 23 16.01 -16.92 -8.37
CA ILE A 23 17.44 -16.68 -8.62
C ILE A 23 17.86 -15.29 -8.11
N ILE A 24 17.04 -14.25 -8.26
CA ILE A 24 17.40 -12.87 -7.90
C ILE A 24 17.97 -12.71 -6.47
N PRO A 25 17.42 -13.33 -5.41
CA PRO A 25 18.04 -13.27 -4.08
C PRO A 25 19.48 -13.83 -4.03
N LEU A 26 19.80 -14.81 -4.89
CA LEU A 26 21.16 -15.35 -5.01
C LEU A 26 22.05 -14.37 -5.77
N GLU A 27 21.57 -13.77 -6.86
CA GLU A 27 22.31 -12.74 -7.61
C GLU A 27 22.63 -11.52 -6.73
N ILE A 28 21.68 -11.09 -5.88
CA ILE A 28 21.91 -10.00 -4.93
C ILE A 28 23.01 -10.39 -3.93
N GLN A 29 22.98 -11.62 -3.42
CA GLN A 29 24.01 -12.11 -2.49
C GLN A 29 25.37 -12.23 -3.15
N GLU A 30 25.44 -12.63 -4.42
CA GLU A 30 26.70 -12.72 -5.16
C GLU A 30 27.30 -11.34 -5.42
N HIS A 31 26.49 -10.37 -5.84
CA HIS A 31 26.98 -9.02 -6.17
C HIS A 31 27.29 -8.15 -4.95
N ILE A 32 26.47 -8.23 -3.90
CA ILE A 32 26.54 -7.34 -2.74
C ILE A 32 27.13 -8.05 -1.52
N GLY A 33 26.91 -9.36 -1.38
CA GLY A 33 27.21 -10.10 -0.16
C GLY A 33 26.09 -10.00 0.88
N ILE A 34 25.70 -11.12 1.48
CA ILE A 34 24.58 -11.15 2.44
C ILE A 34 24.83 -10.27 3.68
N SER A 35 26.09 -10.16 4.12
CA SER A 35 26.51 -9.33 5.26
C SER A 35 26.39 -7.83 4.99
N ASN A 36 26.31 -7.42 3.71
CA ASN A 36 26.25 -6.03 3.30
C ASN A 36 24.82 -5.53 3.06
N ILE A 37 23.82 -6.41 3.15
CA ILE A 37 22.40 -6.06 3.10
C ILE A 37 22.04 -5.33 4.39
N ARG A 38 21.68 -4.05 4.28
CA ARG A 38 21.56 -3.16 5.43
C ARG A 38 20.18 -3.24 6.10
N GLY A 39 19.13 -3.49 5.31
CA GLY A 39 17.75 -3.54 5.78
C GLY A 39 17.15 -2.17 6.08
N GLU A 40 16.12 -2.17 6.93
CA GLU A 40 15.38 -1.00 7.43
C GLU A 40 14.54 -0.25 6.38
N VAL A 41 15.18 0.43 5.42
CA VAL A 41 14.48 1.14 4.32
C VAL A 41 14.93 0.60 2.96
N LEU A 42 13.98 0.20 2.12
CA LEU A 42 14.27 -0.19 0.73
C LEU A 42 13.85 0.92 -0.22
N ILE A 43 14.80 1.52 -0.92
CA ILE A 43 14.52 2.48 -1.99
C ILE A 43 14.34 1.72 -3.29
N VAL A 44 13.23 1.98 -3.99
CA VAL A 44 12.87 1.25 -5.20
C VAL A 44 12.72 2.26 -6.34
N SER A 45 13.81 2.56 -7.05
CA SER A 45 13.87 3.60 -8.09
C SER A 45 14.95 3.32 -9.13
N ARG A 46 14.69 3.67 -10.39
CA ARG A 46 15.72 3.73 -11.46
C ARG A 46 16.29 5.14 -11.65
N ASP A 47 15.72 6.14 -10.97
CA ASP A 47 16.09 7.54 -11.12
C ASP A 47 17.25 7.87 -10.17
N SER A 48 18.45 8.02 -10.72
CA SER A 48 19.66 8.28 -9.94
C SER A 48 19.59 9.59 -9.15
N ARG A 49 18.88 10.60 -9.66
CA ARG A 49 18.67 11.87 -8.97
C ARG A 49 17.76 11.68 -7.76
N GLN A 50 16.65 10.94 -7.92
CA GLN A 50 15.77 10.62 -6.80
C GLN A 50 16.47 9.77 -5.75
N GLN A 51 17.20 8.74 -6.19
CA GLN A 51 18.00 7.92 -5.27
C GLN A 51 18.96 8.80 -4.46
N ARG A 52 19.69 9.73 -5.10
CA ARG A 52 20.65 10.60 -4.40
C ARG A 52 19.97 11.42 -3.31
N ARG A 53 18.87 12.11 -3.64
CA ARG A 53 18.10 12.94 -2.70
C ARG A 53 17.60 12.12 -1.49
N ILE A 54 17.02 10.95 -1.74
CA ILE A 54 16.51 10.07 -0.68
C ILE A 54 17.66 9.51 0.17
N LYS A 55 18.78 9.10 -0.45
CA LYS A 55 19.97 8.59 0.24
C LYS A 55 20.58 9.63 1.17
N GLU A 56 20.69 10.88 0.72
CA GLU A 56 21.22 11.98 1.52
C GLU A 56 20.39 12.19 2.79
N LEU A 57 19.06 12.23 2.66
CA LEU A 57 18.16 12.35 3.80
C LEU A 57 18.24 11.14 4.74
N LEU A 58 18.22 9.92 4.21
CA LEU A 58 18.32 8.72 5.06
C LEU A 58 19.66 8.66 5.81
N ARG A 59 20.76 9.12 5.19
CA ARG A 59 22.06 9.23 5.86
C ARG A 59 22.06 10.30 6.96
N SER A 60 21.47 11.48 6.71
CA SER A 60 21.41 12.53 7.72
C SER A 60 20.58 12.13 8.95
N GLU A 61 19.56 11.28 8.74
CA GLU A 61 18.72 10.72 9.81
C GLU A 61 19.25 9.40 10.39
N ASN A 62 20.46 8.97 9.98
CA ASN A 62 21.11 7.73 10.42
C ASN A 62 20.28 6.45 10.19
N HIS A 63 19.51 6.40 9.10
CA HIS A 63 18.78 5.20 8.68
C HIS A 63 19.62 4.32 7.77
N ARG A 64 19.53 3.00 7.98
CA ARG A 64 20.06 2.00 7.05
C ARG A 64 19.12 1.88 5.85
N PHE A 65 19.71 1.62 4.69
CA PHE A 65 18.93 1.44 3.48
C PHE A 65 19.65 0.61 2.42
N ASP A 66 18.86 -0.04 1.58
CA ASP A 66 19.29 -0.68 0.34
C ASP A 66 18.55 -0.07 -0.86
N VAL A 67 19.00 -0.40 -2.07
CA VAL A 67 18.40 0.12 -3.31
C VAL A 67 18.11 -1.00 -4.28
N ALA A 68 16.87 -1.05 -4.76
CA ALA A 68 16.46 -1.87 -5.89
C ALA A 68 16.09 -0.97 -7.08
N TRP A 69 16.53 -1.36 -8.27
CA TRP A 69 16.23 -0.71 -9.52
C TRP A 69 14.84 -1.09 -10.04
N ASP A 70 14.41 -2.32 -9.83
CA ASP A 70 13.08 -2.77 -10.27
C ASP A 70 12.31 -3.57 -9.22
N SER A 71 11.11 -4.04 -9.59
CA SER A 71 10.22 -4.75 -8.66
C SER A 71 10.74 -6.12 -8.29
N ASP A 72 11.46 -6.77 -9.21
CA ASP A 72 11.95 -8.12 -9.03
C ASP A 72 13.16 -8.10 -8.10
N GLU A 73 14.08 -7.17 -8.30
CA GLU A 73 15.17 -6.89 -7.37
C GLU A 73 14.65 -6.45 -5.99
N ALA A 74 13.61 -5.60 -5.94
CA ALA A 74 13.00 -5.18 -4.67
C ALA A 74 12.43 -6.38 -3.90
N ILE A 75 11.74 -7.30 -4.57
CA ILE A 75 11.25 -8.54 -3.95
C ILE A 75 12.43 -9.42 -3.51
N GLY A 76 13.53 -9.43 -4.27
CA GLY A 76 14.78 -10.08 -3.90
C GLY A 76 15.31 -9.59 -2.56
N PHE A 77 15.51 -8.28 -2.41
CA PHE A 77 15.92 -7.67 -1.14
C PHE A 77 14.95 -8.00 -0.01
N LEU A 78 13.64 -7.86 -0.23
CA LEU A 78 12.60 -8.17 0.77
C LEU A 78 12.61 -9.63 1.27
N LYS A 79 13.23 -10.56 0.54
CA LYS A 79 13.44 -11.95 0.99
C LYS A 79 14.69 -12.13 1.84
N LEU A 80 15.68 -11.23 1.71
CA LEU A 80 17.01 -11.35 2.32
C LEU A 80 17.17 -10.49 3.58
N GLY A 81 16.57 -9.29 3.58
CA GLY A 81 16.73 -8.31 4.64
C GLY A 81 15.47 -8.07 5.45
N LYS A 82 15.64 -7.53 6.67
CA LYS A 82 14.53 -7.05 7.49
C LYS A 82 14.27 -5.58 7.18
N TYR A 83 13.21 -5.31 6.44
CA TYR A 83 12.77 -3.95 6.10
C TYR A 83 11.54 -3.57 6.92
N ARG A 84 11.41 -2.28 7.21
CA ARG A 84 10.25 -1.68 7.87
C ARG A 84 9.48 -0.75 6.93
N LEU A 85 10.18 -0.23 5.91
CA LEU A 85 9.66 0.74 4.97
C LEU A 85 10.19 0.48 3.56
N VAL A 86 9.32 0.68 2.56
CA VAL A 86 9.68 0.76 1.15
C VAL A 86 9.36 2.16 0.64
N ILE A 87 10.32 2.81 -0.02
CA ILE A 87 10.09 4.04 -0.78
C ILE A 87 10.03 3.67 -2.26
N LEU A 88 8.84 3.74 -2.84
CA LEU A 88 8.56 3.28 -4.20
C LEU A 88 8.46 4.46 -5.17
N ASP A 89 9.49 4.65 -5.98
CA ASP A 89 9.48 5.68 -7.02
C ASP A 89 8.72 5.22 -8.26
N ARG A 90 7.73 6.02 -8.63
CA ARG A 90 6.75 5.83 -9.72
C ARG A 90 5.92 4.56 -9.56
N ILE A 91 4.62 4.73 -9.70
CA ILE A 91 3.68 3.60 -9.78
C ILE A 91 3.37 3.32 -11.23
N ASN A 92 3.62 2.08 -11.65
CA ASN A 92 3.19 1.52 -12.92
C ASN A 92 2.80 0.05 -12.72
N GLU A 93 2.28 -0.59 -13.77
CA GLU A 93 1.80 -1.97 -13.70
C GLU A 93 2.87 -2.96 -13.17
N ARG A 94 4.14 -2.78 -13.51
CA ARG A 94 5.23 -3.63 -13.01
C ARG A 94 5.52 -3.40 -11.53
N ARG A 95 5.42 -2.14 -11.07
CA ARG A 95 5.65 -1.73 -9.68
C ARG A 95 4.55 -2.19 -8.72
N ARG A 96 3.34 -2.43 -9.22
CA ARG A 96 2.23 -3.04 -8.46
C ARG A 96 2.58 -4.41 -7.86
N ARG A 97 3.54 -5.12 -8.47
CA ARG A 97 4.02 -6.42 -7.93
C ARG A 97 4.62 -6.31 -6.54
N VAL A 98 5.29 -5.20 -6.22
CA VAL A 98 5.84 -4.96 -4.88
C VAL A 98 4.70 -4.90 -3.86
N PHE A 99 3.64 -4.15 -4.14
CA PHE A 99 2.45 -4.11 -3.28
C PHE A 99 1.80 -5.49 -3.10
N TYR A 100 1.61 -6.25 -4.18
CA TYR A 100 1.03 -7.60 -4.07
C TYR A 100 1.88 -8.53 -3.22
N TYR A 101 3.21 -8.45 -3.33
CA TYR A 101 4.12 -9.24 -2.52
C TYR A 101 4.03 -8.84 -1.04
N LEU A 102 4.09 -7.54 -0.73
CA LEU A 102 4.01 -7.02 0.64
C LEU A 102 2.67 -7.37 1.29
N ARG A 103 1.55 -7.15 0.60
CA ARG A 103 0.21 -7.47 1.10
C ARG A 103 0.03 -8.96 1.41
N ARG A 104 0.68 -9.83 0.62
CA ARG A 104 0.59 -11.28 0.78
C ARG A 104 1.51 -11.82 1.87
N TYR A 105 2.72 -11.31 1.99
CA TYR A 105 3.78 -11.93 2.81
C TYR A 105 4.33 -11.03 3.93
N LEU A 106 4.32 -9.71 3.77
CA LEU A 106 5.04 -8.76 4.64
C LEU A 106 4.16 -7.54 4.99
N LYS A 107 2.97 -7.79 5.56
CA LYS A 107 1.93 -6.77 5.82
C LYS A 107 2.36 -5.62 6.77
N HIS A 108 3.41 -5.84 7.56
CA HIS A 108 3.91 -4.85 8.51
C HIS A 108 4.79 -3.77 7.85
N ILE A 109 5.25 -4.00 6.63
CA ILE A 109 6.12 -3.07 5.91
C ILE A 109 5.26 -1.94 5.34
N LYS A 110 5.59 -0.70 5.71
CA LYS A 110 4.92 0.50 5.19
C LYS A 110 5.47 0.84 3.80
N VAL A 111 4.65 1.43 2.93
CA VAL A 111 5.07 1.88 1.59
C VAL A 111 4.80 3.37 1.42
N ILE A 112 5.84 4.15 1.14
CA ILE A 112 5.71 5.55 0.70
C ILE A 112 5.96 5.58 -0.80
N SER A 113 4.98 6.03 -1.58
CA SER A 113 5.13 6.11 -3.03
C SER A 113 5.41 7.52 -3.51
N ILE A 114 6.35 7.71 -4.44
CA ILE A 114 6.57 8.99 -5.12
C ILE A 114 5.79 8.97 -6.43
N VAL A 115 4.85 9.90 -6.59
CA VAL A 115 3.87 9.90 -7.69
C VAL A 115 3.74 11.27 -8.33
N ASN A 116 3.41 11.32 -9.62
CA ASN A 116 3.37 12.58 -10.37
C ASN A 116 1.96 13.21 -10.45
N GLU A 117 0.91 12.48 -10.08
CA GLU A 117 -0.48 12.91 -10.20
C GLU A 117 -1.35 12.28 -9.12
N ASN A 118 -2.44 12.95 -8.75
CA ASN A 118 -3.39 12.49 -7.72
C ASN A 118 -4.02 11.13 -8.04
N ARG A 119 -4.23 10.82 -9.33
CA ARG A 119 -4.74 9.52 -9.75
C ARG A 119 -3.80 8.38 -9.32
N LEU A 120 -2.50 8.57 -9.48
CA LEU A 120 -1.48 7.60 -9.06
C LEU A 120 -1.33 7.56 -7.53
N ALA A 121 -1.54 8.68 -6.85
CA ALA A 121 -1.64 8.70 -5.38
C ALA A 121 -2.78 7.81 -4.88
N ASN A 122 -3.99 7.97 -5.44
CA ASN A 122 -5.14 7.14 -5.11
C ASN A 122 -4.89 5.66 -5.41
N ASP A 123 -4.26 5.36 -6.55
CA ASP A 123 -3.82 4.00 -6.88
C ASP A 123 -2.86 3.44 -5.83
N SER A 124 -1.83 4.19 -5.41
CA SER A 124 -0.91 3.81 -4.33
C SER A 124 -1.66 3.33 -3.09
N MET A 125 -2.62 4.14 -2.65
CA MET A 125 -3.38 3.87 -1.43
C MET A 125 -4.25 2.62 -1.59
N LYS A 126 -4.93 2.45 -2.73
CA LYS A 126 -5.73 1.26 -3.04
C LYS A 126 -4.90 -0.04 -3.03
N TYR A 127 -3.62 0.03 -3.39
CA TYR A 127 -2.73 -1.14 -3.35
C TYR A 127 -2.16 -1.44 -1.95
N GLY A 128 -2.46 -0.62 -0.94
CA GLY A 128 -1.95 -0.76 0.42
C GLY A 128 -0.74 0.12 0.71
N GLY A 129 -0.59 1.24 -0.01
CA GLY A 129 0.33 2.31 0.34
C GLY A 129 0.06 2.83 1.75
N TYR A 130 1.13 3.17 2.47
CA TYR A 130 1.04 3.89 3.73
C TYR A 130 0.88 5.39 3.48
N SER A 131 1.68 5.94 2.56
CA SER A 131 1.60 7.34 2.16
C SER A 131 2.08 7.55 0.71
N PHE A 132 2.01 8.79 0.24
CA PHE A 132 2.62 9.20 -1.02
C PHE A 132 3.22 10.60 -0.94
N LEU A 133 4.15 10.87 -1.84
CA LEU A 133 4.76 12.18 -2.10
C LEU A 133 4.35 12.61 -3.51
N LEU A 134 3.75 13.79 -3.63
CA LEU A 134 3.34 14.36 -4.92
C LEU A 134 4.52 15.06 -5.58
N HIS A 135 4.59 14.85 -6.90
CA HIS A 135 5.62 15.36 -7.80
C HIS A 135 7.02 14.79 -7.54
N ARG A 136 7.88 14.83 -8.55
CA ARG A 136 9.24 14.30 -8.44
C ARG A 136 10.15 15.23 -7.65
N ASP A 137 9.83 16.50 -7.62
CA ASP A 137 10.49 17.56 -6.87
C ASP A 137 9.87 17.75 -5.48
N PHE A 138 9.19 16.72 -4.94
CA PHE A 138 8.64 16.70 -3.59
C PHE A 138 9.60 17.31 -2.55
N ASP A 139 9.02 17.92 -1.53
CA ASP A 139 9.78 18.52 -0.44
C ASP A 139 10.47 17.44 0.42
N LEU A 140 11.77 17.63 0.65
CA LEU A 140 12.55 16.71 1.49
C LEU A 140 12.09 16.74 2.95
N GLU A 141 11.61 17.87 3.44
CA GLU A 141 11.03 17.94 4.80
C GLU A 141 9.74 17.12 4.88
N GLN A 142 8.92 17.11 3.82
CA GLN A 142 7.75 16.24 3.75
C GLN A 142 8.15 14.76 3.82
N LEU A 143 9.20 14.35 3.09
CA LEU A 143 9.73 12.99 3.20
C LEU A 143 10.29 12.70 4.61
N ARG A 144 10.97 13.66 5.24
CA ARG A 144 11.45 13.53 6.63
C ARG A 144 10.28 13.25 7.59
N THR A 145 9.19 14.02 7.48
CA THR A 145 7.98 13.80 8.26
C THR A 145 7.39 12.41 7.98
N CYS A 146 7.34 11.97 6.72
CA CYS A 146 6.91 10.60 6.41
C CYS A 146 7.80 9.54 7.07
N LEU A 147 9.12 9.72 7.09
CA LEU A 147 10.08 8.79 7.68
C LEU A 147 9.89 8.68 9.19
N ILE A 148 9.77 9.81 9.88
CA ILE A 148 9.49 9.85 11.33
C ILE A 148 8.17 9.14 11.62
N SER A 149 7.10 9.49 10.90
CA SER A 149 5.78 8.89 11.10
C SER A 149 5.70 7.41 10.75
N SER A 150 6.52 6.94 9.78
CA SER A 150 6.51 5.54 9.37
C SER A 150 7.41 4.66 10.26
N LEU A 151 8.60 5.15 10.62
CA LEU A 151 9.63 4.36 11.32
C LEU A 151 9.60 4.54 12.84
N ARG A 152 9.22 5.71 13.36
CA ARG A 152 9.21 5.97 14.82
C ARG A 152 7.83 5.76 15.43
N LEU A 153 6.77 6.19 14.74
CA LEU A 153 5.42 6.03 15.27
C LEU A 153 4.91 4.60 15.03
N HIS A 154 4.56 3.94 16.14
CA HIS A 154 3.93 2.61 16.14
C HIS A 154 2.47 2.64 15.66
N HIS A 155 1.94 3.79 15.24
CA HIS A 155 0.56 3.86 14.77
C HIS A 155 0.32 2.76 13.75
N PRO A 156 -0.72 1.93 13.98
CA PRO A 156 -1.17 0.99 12.98
C PRO A 156 -1.48 1.81 11.73
N VAL A 157 -1.22 1.19 10.57
CA VAL A 157 -1.72 1.60 9.27
C VAL A 157 -2.98 2.43 9.45
N CYS A 158 -2.88 3.73 9.15
CA CYS A 158 -3.90 4.76 9.30
C CYS A 158 -5.32 4.20 9.36
N ARG A 159 -6.09 4.49 10.42
CA ARG A 159 -7.41 3.87 10.71
C ARG A 159 -8.38 3.93 9.52
N LEU A 160 -8.23 4.93 8.64
CA LEU A 160 -8.92 5.02 7.34
C LEU A 160 -8.75 3.75 6.48
N LEU A 161 -7.54 3.17 6.40
CA LEU A 161 -7.28 1.90 5.71
C LEU A 161 -7.94 0.69 6.36
N LYS A 162 -8.24 0.73 7.68
CA LYS A 162 -8.99 -0.32 8.38
C LYS A 162 -10.47 -0.33 7.95
N ASN A 163 -11.00 0.83 7.57
CA ASN A 163 -12.40 1.03 7.16
C ASN A 163 -12.58 1.13 5.63
N GLY A 164 -11.54 0.82 4.84
CA GLY A 164 -11.62 0.83 3.38
C GLY A 164 -11.46 2.21 2.73
N GLU A 165 -11.09 3.22 3.51
CA GLU A 165 -10.83 4.59 3.05
C GLU A 165 -9.34 4.86 2.78
N THR A 166 -9.06 5.80 1.89
CA THR A 166 -7.69 6.15 1.51
C THR A 166 -7.02 6.98 2.61
N CYS A 167 -5.90 6.50 3.15
CA CYS A 167 -5.13 7.30 4.10
C CYS A 167 -4.33 8.40 3.41
N ASN A 168 -4.76 9.65 3.58
CA ASN A 168 -4.14 10.78 2.90
C ASN A 168 -3.19 11.59 3.82
N ARG A 169 -2.95 11.16 5.06
CA ARG A 169 -2.52 12.10 6.14
C ARG A 169 -1.18 11.83 6.82
N SER A 170 -0.49 10.71 6.55
CA SER A 170 0.71 10.34 7.33
C SER A 170 1.98 11.17 7.09
N CYS A 171 1.96 12.14 6.17
CA CYS A 171 3.08 13.06 5.89
C CYS A 171 2.71 14.54 6.05
N ILE A 172 1.61 14.84 6.74
CA ILE A 172 1.21 16.21 7.06
C ILE A 172 1.88 16.58 8.39
N ASN A 173 2.49 17.77 8.47
CA ASN A 173 3.23 18.26 9.64
C ASN A 173 2.37 18.49 10.90
N SER A 174 1.07 18.19 10.86
CA SER A 174 0.23 18.17 12.06
C SER A 174 0.45 16.83 12.76
N TYR A 175 1.32 16.82 13.77
CA TYR A 175 1.42 15.73 14.73
C TYR A 175 0.03 15.53 15.37
N MET A 176 -0.78 14.64 14.82
CA MET A 176 -2.01 14.21 15.47
C MET A 176 -1.65 13.02 16.36
N THR A 177 -1.65 13.25 17.66
CA THR A 177 -1.59 12.22 18.69
C THR A 177 -2.92 11.46 18.72
N GLU A 178 -2.97 10.27 19.33
CA GLU A 178 -4.23 9.49 19.52
C GLU A 178 -5.36 10.34 20.15
N GLU A 179 -5.01 11.32 20.98
CA GLU A 179 -5.93 12.28 21.59
C GLU A 179 -6.63 13.17 20.54
N ASN A 180 -5.89 13.67 19.54
CA ASN A 180 -6.44 14.48 18.45
C ASN A 180 -7.40 13.69 17.54
N TYR A 181 -7.28 12.36 17.50
CA TYR A 181 -8.23 11.51 16.77
C TYR A 181 -9.55 11.35 17.52
N THR A 182 -9.52 11.35 18.86
CA THR A 182 -10.71 11.24 19.71
C THR A 182 -11.56 12.51 19.63
N GLU A 183 -10.92 13.68 19.55
CA GLU A 183 -11.61 14.96 19.36
C GLU A 183 -12.25 15.11 17.96
N LEU A 184 -11.64 14.54 16.92
CA LEU A 184 -12.22 14.51 15.57
C LEU A 184 -13.43 13.56 15.47
N GLU A 185 -13.45 12.46 16.24
CA GLU A 185 -14.60 11.54 16.33
C GLU A 185 -15.79 12.17 17.07
N ALA A 186 -15.53 13.06 18.04
CA ALA A 186 -16.57 13.82 18.73
C ALA A 186 -17.25 14.90 17.85
N LEU A 187 -16.65 15.22 16.70
CA LEU A 187 -17.14 16.23 15.75
C LEU A 187 -17.80 15.61 14.51
N ASP A 188 -17.86 14.28 14.39
CA ASP A 188 -18.60 13.62 13.32
C ASP A 188 -20.12 13.64 13.62
N PRO A 189 -20.94 14.37 12.82
CA PRO A 189 -22.38 14.43 13.04
C PRO A 189 -23.08 13.08 12.87
N ASN A 190 -22.40 12.06 12.32
CA ASN A 190 -22.95 10.73 12.12
C ASN A 190 -22.54 9.72 13.20
N ALA A 191 -21.68 10.08 14.17
CA ALA A 191 -21.29 9.18 15.25
C ALA A 191 -22.36 9.01 16.34
N ALA A 192 -23.37 9.90 16.36
CA ALA A 192 -24.50 9.84 17.29
C ALA A 192 -25.76 9.30 16.61
N MET A 193 -25.72 8.03 16.17
CA MET A 193 -26.95 7.26 16.00
C MET A 193 -26.86 6.00 16.86
N PRO A 194 -27.60 5.90 17.98
CA PRO A 194 -27.69 4.65 18.71
C PRO A 194 -28.35 3.61 17.80
N GLU A 195 -27.78 2.41 17.75
CA GLU A 195 -28.37 1.27 17.05
C GLU A 195 -29.80 1.05 17.54
N PRO A 196 -30.77 0.78 16.65
CA PRO A 196 -32.12 0.44 17.09
C PRO A 196 -32.08 -0.92 17.76
N THR A 197 -32.31 -0.95 19.07
CA THR A 197 -32.54 -2.18 19.84
C THR A 197 -33.81 -2.87 19.37
N ASP A 198 -33.67 -4.13 18.96
CA ASP A 198 -34.76 -5.07 18.70
C ASP A 198 -35.76 -5.06 19.85
N THR A 199 -36.95 -4.51 19.61
CA THR A 199 -38.09 -4.65 20.52
C THR A 199 -39.25 -5.25 19.75
N GLU A 200 -39.44 -6.54 19.99
CA GLU A 200 -40.68 -7.31 19.99
C GLU A 200 -41.79 -6.94 18.99
N VAL A 201 -42.00 -7.87 18.04
CA VAL A 201 -43.19 -7.98 17.17
C VAL A 201 -44.40 -8.43 17.99
N PRO A 202 -45.57 -7.78 17.87
CA PRO A 202 -46.85 -8.43 18.12
C PRO A 202 -47.43 -8.98 16.80
N LEU A 203 -47.97 -10.19 16.92
CA LEU A 203 -48.61 -11.00 15.89
C LEU A 203 -49.97 -10.42 15.43
N ASP A 204 -50.32 -10.72 14.17
CA ASP A 204 -51.66 -10.72 13.52
C ASP A 204 -52.36 -9.41 13.16
N THR A 205 -52.51 -9.17 11.84
CA THR A 205 -53.83 -9.30 11.18
C THR A 205 -53.70 -9.49 9.67
N MET A 206 -54.46 -10.45 9.14
CA MET A 206 -54.57 -10.82 7.73
C MET A 206 -55.21 -9.72 6.86
N ALA A 207 -54.71 -9.54 5.63
CA ALA A 207 -55.50 -9.13 4.47
C ALA A 207 -54.82 -9.62 3.17
N PRO A 208 -55.54 -10.25 2.21
CA PRO A 208 -54.96 -10.74 0.97
C PRO A 208 -54.69 -9.58 -0.02
N PRO A 209 -53.79 -9.78 -1.02
CA PRO A 209 -53.46 -8.74 -1.97
C PRO A 209 -54.62 -8.52 -2.96
N PRO A 210 -54.90 -7.28 -3.41
CA PRO A 210 -55.81 -7.05 -4.51
C PRO A 210 -55.19 -7.47 -5.84
N GLU A 211 -55.99 -8.20 -6.62
CA GLU A 211 -55.78 -8.47 -8.05
C GLU A 211 -55.91 -7.17 -8.87
N ASP A 212 -55.48 -7.26 -10.13
CA ASP A 212 -55.56 -6.27 -11.21
C ASP A 212 -54.37 -5.31 -11.38
N PHE A 213 -53.38 -5.74 -12.15
CA PHE A 213 -52.67 -4.85 -13.09
C PHE A 213 -52.03 -5.65 -14.26
N PHE A 214 -52.80 -6.51 -14.92
CA PHE A 214 -52.51 -6.94 -16.28
C PHE A 214 -53.64 -6.44 -17.19
N GLN A 215 -53.41 -5.33 -17.88
CA GLN A 215 -54.11 -4.99 -19.14
C GLN A 215 -53.44 -3.82 -19.88
N GLY A 216 -53.06 -4.07 -21.13
CA GLY A 216 -52.82 -3.08 -22.20
C GLY A 216 -51.38 -2.55 -22.27
N LEU A 217 -50.66 -2.60 -23.39
CA LEU A 217 -50.99 -2.70 -24.82
C LEU A 217 -49.77 -3.37 -25.50
N GLY A 218 -49.90 -4.20 -26.53
CA GLY A 218 -50.64 -3.90 -27.75
C GLY A 218 -49.66 -3.27 -28.73
#